data_AF-A0A811SFZ3-F1
#
_entry.id   AF-A0A811SFZ3-F1
#
_cell.length_a   1.000
_cell.length_b   1.000
_cell.length_c   1.000
_cell.angle_alpha   90.00
_cell.angle_beta   90.00
_cell.angle_gamma   90.00
#
_symmetry.space_group_name_H-M   'P 1'
#
loop_
_entity.id
_entity.type
_entity.pdbx_description
1 polymer ?
#
loop_
_entity_poly.entity_id
_entity_poly.type
_entity_poly.pdbx_seq_one_letter_code
_entity_poly.pdbx_strand_id
1 'polypeptide(L)'
;MAMAFLTTTLAVVLLGICAAAAPCLTTDAAGVCHDQQRHDDGDLVATACEKAKGHEAHHYRGLGLTALTKEFCETTLRSDNRSAAANDTRELALVAMDLASTAAASASAKARSALRSSGGRGSKDRDTEYSLRYCLMDYGTVAVVLPACRAVVEEYSPRDFQAPFDYLECAGRVMDAAGDCWQRVSYEDGALKRALWNDAVDVANRANLGQALVEQMVDFPDDHE
;
A
#
# COMPACT_ATOMS: atom_id res chain seq x y z
N MET A 1 -42.00 42.01 20.15
CA MET A 1 -42.94 40.97 19.68
C MET A 1 -42.22 39.63 19.91
N ALA A 2 -42.35 38.90 21.02
CA ALA A 2 -43.52 38.18 21.59
C ALA A 2 -44.21 37.32 20.51
N MET A 3 -44.44 36.00 20.58
CA MET A 3 -44.57 34.97 21.63
C MET A 3 -44.12 33.61 21.03
N ALA A 4 -43.45 32.65 21.68
CA ALA A 4 -43.84 31.70 22.74
C ALA A 4 -45.16 30.90 22.50
N PHE A 5 -45.03 29.59 22.26
CA PHE A 5 -46.00 28.51 22.53
C PHE A 5 -45.16 27.25 22.92
N LEU A 6 -45.02 26.82 24.18
CA LEU A 6 -45.90 25.97 25.02
C LEU A 6 -46.29 24.64 24.32
N THR A 7 -45.58 23.51 24.53
CA THR A 7 -45.55 22.51 25.64
C THR A 7 -46.39 21.24 25.41
N THR A 8 -45.92 20.13 26.02
CA THR A 8 -46.55 18.83 26.39
C THR A 8 -46.20 17.63 25.50
N THR A 9 -45.88 16.40 25.96
CA THR A 9 -45.37 15.80 27.22
C THR A 9 -45.05 14.31 26.93
N LEU A 10 -44.14 13.70 27.71
CA LEU A 10 -43.98 12.26 28.05
C LEU A 10 -43.67 11.21 26.96
N ALA A 11 -42.54 10.51 27.12
CA ALA A 11 -42.51 9.20 27.82
C ALA A 11 -41.06 8.69 27.98
N VAL A 12 -40.71 8.28 29.20
CA VAL A 12 -39.50 7.53 29.56
C VAL A 12 -39.76 6.04 29.27
N VAL A 13 -38.89 5.40 28.49
CA VAL A 13 -38.65 3.95 28.59
C VAL A 13 -37.13 3.73 28.57
N LEU A 14 -36.59 3.53 29.77
CA LEU A 14 -35.32 2.86 30.00
C LEU A 14 -35.50 1.37 29.67
N LEU A 15 -34.85 0.88 28.63
CA LEU A 15 -34.54 -0.54 28.48
C LEU A 15 -33.07 -0.67 28.14
N GLY A 16 -32.29 -1.03 29.17
CA GLY A 16 -30.92 -1.47 29.02
C GLY A 16 -30.88 -2.71 28.13
N ILE A 17 -30.10 -2.63 27.06
CA ILE A 17 -29.78 -3.79 26.24
C ILE A 17 -28.51 -4.39 26.85
N CYS A 18 -28.72 -5.48 27.58
CA CYS A 18 -27.65 -6.38 27.99
C CYS A 18 -26.78 -6.72 26.78
N ALA A 19 -25.45 -6.56 26.91
CA ALA A 19 -24.50 -7.23 26.06
C ALA A 19 -24.72 -8.73 26.21
N ALA A 20 -25.45 -9.32 25.26
CA ALA A 20 -25.61 -10.76 25.16
C ALA A 20 -24.27 -11.35 24.74
N ALA A 21 -23.51 -11.86 25.71
CA ALA A 21 -22.56 -12.93 25.43
C ALA A 21 -23.38 -14.07 24.81
N ALA A 22 -23.15 -14.36 23.53
CA ALA A 22 -23.80 -15.46 22.85
C ALA A 22 -23.42 -16.78 23.54
N PRO A 23 -24.37 -17.58 24.04
CA PRO A 23 -24.07 -18.93 24.47
C PRO A 23 -23.99 -19.83 23.23
N CYS A 24 -22.86 -20.52 23.05
CA CYS A 24 -22.78 -21.68 22.17
C CYS A 24 -23.75 -22.75 22.69
N LEU A 25 -24.85 -22.97 21.98
CA LEU A 25 -25.71 -24.12 22.21
C LEU A 25 -25.08 -25.32 21.49
N THR A 26 -24.65 -26.31 22.26
CA THR A 26 -24.11 -27.57 21.74
C THR A 26 -25.25 -28.56 21.53
N THR A 27 -25.50 -28.94 20.27
CA THR A 27 -26.11 -30.23 19.92
C THR A 27 -25.48 -30.74 18.63
N ASP A 28 -24.63 -31.76 18.80
CA ASP A 28 -24.14 -32.77 17.86
C ASP A 28 -23.76 -32.46 16.39
N ALA A 29 -22.53 -32.90 16.10
CA ALA A 29 -21.90 -33.23 14.81
C ALA A 29 -21.64 -32.09 13.79
N ALA A 30 -20.35 -31.71 13.72
CA ALA A 30 -19.69 -30.95 12.65
C ALA A 30 -20.09 -29.48 12.48
N GLY A 31 -20.00 -28.69 13.55
CA GLY A 31 -19.89 -27.24 13.47
C GLY A 31 -18.42 -26.82 13.53
N VAL A 32 -17.77 -26.63 12.38
CA VAL A 32 -16.48 -25.91 12.31
C VAL A 32 -16.78 -24.46 12.68
N CYS A 33 -16.51 -24.10 13.93
CA CYS A 33 -16.37 -22.70 14.29
C CYS A 33 -15.09 -22.24 13.59
N HIS A 34 -15.20 -21.46 12.52
CA HIS A 34 -14.05 -20.71 12.03
C HIS A 34 -13.60 -19.82 13.17
N ASP A 35 -12.48 -20.22 13.75
CA ASP A 35 -11.74 -19.48 14.75
C ASP A 35 -11.46 -18.11 14.10
N GLN A 36 -12.17 -17.09 14.54
CA GLN A 36 -11.82 -15.72 14.20
C GLN A 36 -10.51 -15.49 14.93
N GLN A 37 -9.41 -15.73 14.20
CA GLN A 37 -8.03 -15.71 14.68
C GLN A 37 -7.89 -14.56 15.67
N ARG A 38 -7.89 -14.96 16.93
CA ARG A 38 -7.65 -14.09 18.06
C ARG A 38 -6.25 -13.53 17.81
N HIS A 39 -6.18 -12.23 17.49
CA HIS A 39 -4.95 -11.50 17.28
C HIS A 39 -3.95 -11.91 18.35
N ASP A 40 -2.83 -12.51 17.94
CA ASP A 40 -1.64 -12.53 18.76
C ASP A 40 -1.34 -11.08 19.14
N ASP A 41 -1.10 -10.82 20.43
CA ASP A 41 -0.56 -9.57 20.99
C ASP A 41 0.89 -9.28 20.48
N GLY A 42 1.23 -9.82 19.31
CA GLY A 42 2.49 -9.67 18.62
C GLY A 42 2.51 -8.41 17.76
N ASP A 43 3.70 -7.87 17.56
CA ASP A 43 3.92 -6.75 16.65
C ASP A 43 3.43 -7.12 15.23
N LEU A 44 2.30 -6.54 14.84
CA LEU A 44 1.66 -6.78 13.54
C LEU A 44 2.60 -6.41 12.38
N VAL A 45 3.37 -5.32 12.53
CA VAL A 45 4.36 -4.90 11.52
C VAL A 45 5.43 -5.96 11.38
N ALA A 46 6.01 -6.43 12.49
CA ALA A 46 7.04 -7.46 12.45
C ALA A 46 6.51 -8.76 11.82
N THR A 47 5.27 -9.14 12.12
CA THR A 47 4.62 -10.35 11.59
C THR A 47 4.37 -10.23 10.08
N ALA A 48 3.78 -9.12 9.63
CA ALA A 48 3.50 -8.88 8.22
C ALA A 48 4.80 -8.78 7.40
N CYS A 49 5.84 -8.15 7.95
CA CYS A 49 7.16 -8.05 7.33
C CYS A 49 7.92 -9.38 7.29
N GLU A 50 7.72 -10.25 8.28
CA GLU A 50 8.27 -11.61 8.24
C GLU A 50 7.67 -12.44 7.11
N LYS A 51 6.36 -12.28 6.85
CA LYS A 51 5.67 -12.93 5.73
C LYS A 51 6.02 -12.32 4.38
N ALA A 52 6.18 -10.99 4.32
CA ALA A 52 6.52 -10.28 3.08
C ALA A 52 7.98 -10.45 2.65
N LYS A 53 8.88 -10.91 3.54
CA LYS A 53 10.30 -11.01 3.21
C LYS A 53 10.49 -12.00 2.05
N GLY A 54 11.38 -11.68 1.11
CA GLY A 54 11.59 -12.51 -0.06
C GLY A 54 10.53 -12.34 -1.15
N HIS A 55 9.48 -11.54 -0.91
CA HIS A 55 8.53 -11.18 -1.95
C HIS A 55 9.24 -10.38 -3.05
N GLU A 56 9.15 -10.88 -4.27
CA GLU A 56 9.64 -10.26 -5.49
C GLU A 56 8.45 -9.98 -6.38
N ALA A 57 8.30 -8.73 -6.85
CA ALA A 57 7.33 -8.44 -7.89
C ALA A 57 7.68 -9.28 -9.13
N HIS A 58 6.79 -10.20 -9.51
CA HIS A 58 7.03 -11.15 -10.61
C HIS A 58 7.43 -10.46 -11.93
N HIS A 59 6.95 -9.24 -12.17
CA HIS A 59 7.27 -8.44 -13.35
C HIS A 59 8.69 -7.86 -13.36
N TYR A 60 9.38 -7.80 -12.22
CA TYR A 60 10.69 -7.16 -12.07
C TYR A 60 11.83 -8.12 -11.72
N ARG A 61 11.59 -9.43 -11.88
CA ARG A 61 12.60 -10.46 -11.64
C ARG A 61 13.84 -10.20 -12.51
N GLY A 62 15.01 -10.08 -11.87
CA GLY A 62 16.30 -9.87 -12.56
C GLY A 62 16.65 -8.42 -12.88
N LEU A 63 15.84 -7.45 -12.44
CA LEU A 63 16.00 -6.02 -12.70
C LEU A 63 16.52 -5.25 -11.47
N GLY A 64 17.35 -5.84 -10.61
CA GLY A 64 18.01 -5.12 -9.52
C GLY A 64 17.11 -4.58 -8.40
N LEU A 65 15.78 -4.69 -8.51
CA LEU A 65 14.86 -4.66 -7.38
C LEU A 65 15.16 -5.90 -6.54
N THR A 66 15.84 -5.68 -5.42
CA THR A 66 16.11 -6.75 -4.46
C THR A 66 14.80 -7.21 -3.85
N ALA A 67 14.67 -8.51 -3.62
CA ALA A 67 13.57 -9.07 -2.84
C ALA A 67 13.34 -8.23 -1.57
N LEU A 68 12.08 -8.00 -1.21
CA LEU A 68 11.72 -7.23 -0.01
C LEU A 68 12.46 -7.79 1.19
N THR A 69 13.26 -6.95 1.85
CA THR A 69 13.91 -7.32 3.10
C THR A 69 12.98 -6.99 4.26
N LYS A 70 13.04 -7.82 5.32
CA LYS A 70 12.33 -7.55 6.56
C LYS A 70 12.67 -6.16 7.11
N GLU A 71 13.96 -5.80 7.12
CA GLU A 71 14.45 -4.52 7.62
C GLU A 71 13.86 -3.33 6.85
N PHE A 72 13.81 -3.41 5.51
CA PHE A 72 13.20 -2.37 4.69
C PHE A 72 11.71 -2.24 5.00
N CYS A 73 10.98 -3.36 5.04
CA CYS A 73 9.55 -3.38 5.35
C CYS A 73 9.27 -2.72 6.71
N GLU A 74 9.97 -3.17 7.75
CA GLU A 74 9.78 -2.69 9.11
C GLU A 74 10.14 -1.21 9.26
N THR A 75 11.29 -0.80 8.72
CA THR A 75 11.73 0.61 8.78
C THR A 75 10.77 1.52 8.02
N THR A 76 10.28 1.06 6.87
CA THR A 76 9.35 1.83 6.04
C THR A 76 8.01 2.00 6.74
N LEU A 77 7.39 0.91 7.22
CA LEU A 77 6.10 1.00 7.92
C LEU A 77 6.21 1.80 9.21
N ARG A 78 7.25 1.56 10.03
CA ARG A 78 7.45 2.31 11.28
C ARG A 78 7.81 3.80 11.08
N SER A 79 8.09 4.23 9.85
CA SER A 79 8.23 5.66 9.54
C SER A 79 6.89 6.43 9.56
N ASP A 80 5.76 5.71 9.51
CA ASP A 80 4.42 6.26 9.62
C ASP A 80 3.73 5.74 10.90
N ASN A 81 3.25 6.64 11.74
CA ASN A 81 2.65 6.29 13.02
C ASN A 81 1.34 5.50 12.88
N ARG A 82 0.69 5.55 11.71
CA ARG A 82 -0.52 4.76 11.44
C ARG A 82 -0.24 3.26 11.44
N SER A 83 0.97 2.83 11.11
CA SER A 83 1.33 1.42 11.17
C SER A 83 1.33 0.85 12.60
N ALA A 84 1.62 1.67 13.61
CA ALA A 84 1.55 1.25 15.01
C ALA A 84 0.10 1.16 15.54
N ALA A 85 -0.84 1.84 14.88
CA ALA A 85 -2.26 1.82 15.21
C ALA A 85 -3.05 0.84 14.32
N ALA A 86 -2.37 0.16 13.40
CA ALA A 86 -3.01 -0.71 12.43
C ALA A 86 -3.64 -1.94 13.11
N ASN A 87 -4.91 -2.21 12.83
CA ASN A 87 -5.63 -3.36 13.36
C ASN A 87 -5.40 -4.63 12.54
N ASP A 88 -5.15 -4.49 11.24
CA ASP A 88 -5.04 -5.60 10.30
C ASP A 88 -4.02 -5.31 9.17
N THR A 89 -3.73 -6.33 8.37
CA THR A 89 -2.79 -6.21 7.23
C THR A 89 -3.31 -5.23 6.17
N ARG A 90 -4.63 -5.05 6.03
CA ARG A 90 -5.21 -4.09 5.09
C ARG A 90 -4.85 -2.67 5.48
N GLU A 91 -4.96 -2.30 6.75
CA GLU A 91 -4.53 -0.99 7.24
C GLU A 91 -3.03 -0.77 6.99
N LEU A 92 -2.19 -1.79 7.16
CA LEU A 92 -0.77 -1.72 6.79
C LEU A 92 -0.54 -1.54 5.29
N ALA A 93 -1.30 -2.25 4.43
CA ALA A 93 -1.23 -2.13 2.98
C ALA A 93 -1.56 -0.70 2.53
N LEU A 94 -2.62 -0.12 3.09
CA LEU A 94 -3.02 1.27 2.83
C LEU A 94 -1.95 2.28 3.25
N VAL A 95 -1.27 2.05 4.39
CA VAL A 95 -0.13 2.88 4.79
C VAL A 95 1.03 2.75 3.80
N ALA A 96 1.37 1.54 3.37
CA ALA A 96 2.42 1.32 2.39
C ALA A 96 2.13 1.99 1.04
N MET A 97 0.88 1.95 0.57
CA MET A 97 0.44 2.66 -0.64
C MET A 97 0.62 4.19 -0.49
N ASP A 98 0.23 4.77 0.64
CA ASP A 98 0.44 6.21 0.87
C ASP A 98 1.93 6.59 0.94
N LEU A 99 2.76 5.73 1.52
CA LEU A 99 4.21 5.90 1.57
C LEU A 99 4.82 5.85 0.16
N ALA A 100 4.32 4.97 -0.72
CA ALA A 100 4.72 4.92 -2.13
C ALA A 100 4.30 6.19 -2.89
N SER A 101 3.07 6.67 -2.67
CA SER A 101 2.57 7.93 -3.24
C SER A 101 3.43 9.13 -2.83
N THR A 102 3.77 9.21 -1.54
CA THR A 102 4.62 10.27 -0.99
C THR A 102 6.03 10.23 -1.59
N ALA A 103 6.60 9.04 -1.73
CA ALA A 103 7.91 8.86 -2.38
C ALA A 103 7.85 9.28 -3.85
N ALA A 104 6.81 8.89 -4.60
CA ALA A 104 6.64 9.26 -6.01
C ALA A 104 6.49 10.77 -6.18
N ALA A 105 5.73 11.44 -5.29
CA ALA A 105 5.60 12.90 -5.29
C ALA A 105 6.94 13.60 -5.02
N SER A 106 7.72 13.10 -4.06
CA SER A 106 9.06 13.61 -3.74
C SER A 106 10.02 13.44 -4.91
N ALA A 107 10.07 12.24 -5.50
CA ALA A 107 10.89 11.93 -6.67
C ALA A 107 10.49 12.79 -7.89
N SER A 108 9.20 12.97 -8.12
CA SER A 108 8.67 13.86 -9.16
C SER A 108 9.11 15.31 -8.96
N ALA A 109 9.08 15.83 -7.73
CA ALA A 109 9.55 17.18 -7.43
C ALA A 109 11.06 17.33 -7.70
N LYS A 110 11.88 16.34 -7.32
CA LYS A 110 13.32 16.30 -7.60
C LYS A 110 13.60 16.25 -9.10
N ALA A 111 12.89 15.39 -9.85
CA ALA A 111 13.03 15.28 -11.30
C ALA A 111 12.64 16.58 -12.02
N ARG A 112 11.56 17.26 -11.61
CA ARG A 112 11.20 18.59 -12.14
C ARG A 112 12.29 19.64 -11.84
N SER A 113 12.89 19.58 -10.66
CA SER A 113 13.99 20.48 -10.30
C SER A 113 15.23 20.24 -11.16
N ALA A 114 15.59 18.97 -11.37
CA ALA A 114 16.70 18.58 -12.23
C ALA A 114 16.49 19.02 -13.68
N LEU A 115 15.29 18.83 -14.24
CA LEU A 115 14.94 19.28 -15.60
C LEU A 115 15.07 20.79 -15.79
N ARG A 116 14.71 21.59 -14.78
CA ARG A 116 14.86 23.05 -14.84
C ARG A 116 16.33 23.48 -14.77
N SER A 117 17.17 22.65 -14.15
CA SER A 117 18.58 22.93 -13.91
C SER A 117 19.49 22.40 -15.03
N SER A 118 19.05 21.40 -15.80
CA SER A 118 19.78 20.77 -16.91
C SER A 118 19.75 21.60 -18.20
N GLY A 119 19.81 22.92 -18.11
CA GLY A 119 19.72 23.82 -19.25
C GLY A 119 20.97 23.79 -20.16
N GLY A 120 21.04 22.81 -21.06
CA GLY A 120 21.51 23.01 -22.44
C GLY A 120 22.99 22.80 -22.74
N ARG A 121 23.61 21.67 -22.37
CA ARG A 121 24.97 21.32 -22.85
C ARG A 121 25.16 19.84 -23.21
N GLY A 122 24.95 19.53 -24.49
CA GLY A 122 25.48 18.34 -25.17
C GLY A 122 24.54 17.12 -25.24
N SER A 123 24.92 16.10 -26.02
CA SER A 123 24.13 14.89 -26.25
C SER A 123 23.77 14.12 -24.97
N LYS A 124 24.69 14.06 -23.99
CA LYS A 124 24.47 13.40 -22.68
C LYS A 124 23.43 14.09 -21.80
N ASP A 125 23.19 15.38 -22.04
CA ASP A 125 22.16 16.16 -21.36
C ASP A 125 20.76 15.75 -21.85
N ARG A 126 20.61 15.46 -23.16
CA ARG A 126 19.33 15.04 -23.75
C ARG A 126 18.86 13.68 -23.23
N ASP A 127 19.75 12.70 -23.08
CA ASP A 127 19.37 11.39 -22.55
C ASP A 127 18.86 11.51 -21.11
N THR A 128 19.55 12.31 -20.29
CA THR A 128 19.14 12.58 -18.91
C THR A 128 17.81 13.33 -18.85
N GLU A 129 17.62 14.31 -19.73
CA GLU A 129 16.38 15.05 -19.90
C GLU A 129 15.21 14.13 -20.32
N TYR A 130 15.46 13.17 -21.20
CA TYR A 130 14.47 12.16 -21.57
C TYR A 130 14.13 11.23 -20.40
N SER A 131 15.11 10.67 -19.70
CA SER A 131 14.87 9.83 -18.52
C SER A 131 14.05 10.59 -17.47
N LEU A 132 14.39 11.85 -17.20
CA LEU A 132 13.65 12.70 -16.27
C LEU A 132 12.19 12.90 -16.70
N ARG A 133 11.93 13.17 -17.99
CA ARG A 133 10.57 13.32 -18.51
C ARG A 133 9.75 12.04 -18.38
N TYR A 134 10.34 10.88 -18.68
CA TYR A 134 9.68 9.59 -18.49
C TYR A 134 9.34 9.36 -17.03
N CYS A 135 10.31 9.55 -16.13
CA CYS A 135 10.06 9.43 -14.69
C CYS A 135 8.94 10.35 -14.21
N LEU A 136 8.81 11.57 -14.75
CA LEU A 136 7.68 12.44 -14.45
C LEU A 136 6.34 11.90 -14.93
N MET A 137 6.29 11.24 -16.08
CA MET A 137 5.09 10.56 -16.57
C MET A 137 4.74 9.39 -15.66
N ASP A 138 5.72 8.55 -15.33
CA ASP A 138 5.55 7.34 -14.53
C ASP A 138 5.06 7.67 -13.11
N TYR A 139 5.70 8.64 -12.43
CA TYR A 139 5.21 9.14 -11.14
C TYR A 139 3.85 9.86 -11.25
N GLY A 140 3.56 10.46 -12.40
CA GLY A 140 2.23 11.00 -12.69
C GLY A 140 1.17 9.91 -12.76
N THR A 141 1.49 8.77 -13.37
CA THR A 141 0.63 7.59 -13.41
C THR A 141 0.38 7.04 -12.02
N VAL A 142 1.41 6.93 -11.17
CA VAL A 142 1.23 6.54 -9.75
C VAL A 142 0.21 7.45 -9.06
N ALA A 143 0.36 8.77 -9.21
CA ALA A 143 -0.54 9.75 -8.58
C ALA A 143 -2.01 9.65 -9.05
N VAL A 144 -2.24 9.15 -10.27
CA VAL A 144 -3.59 8.97 -10.84
C VAL A 144 -4.20 7.62 -10.45
N VAL A 145 -3.41 6.55 -10.52
CA VAL A 145 -3.88 5.17 -10.33
C VAL A 145 -4.05 4.85 -8.84
N LEU A 146 -3.11 5.28 -8.00
CA LEU A 146 -3.06 4.89 -6.59
C LEU A 146 -4.33 5.23 -5.79
N PRO A 147 -4.97 6.41 -5.94
CA PRO A 147 -6.22 6.70 -5.23
C PRO A 147 -7.36 5.74 -5.56
N ALA A 148 -7.48 5.32 -6.83
CA ALA A 148 -8.50 4.36 -7.23
C ALA A 148 -8.20 2.98 -6.65
N CYS A 149 -6.94 2.53 -6.73
CA CYS A 149 -6.48 1.28 -6.13
C CYS A 149 -6.68 1.26 -4.62
N ARG A 150 -6.44 2.38 -3.95
CA ARG A 150 -6.65 2.54 -2.51
C ARG A 150 -8.11 2.32 -2.14
N ALA A 151 -9.05 2.94 -2.88
CA ALA A 151 -10.49 2.76 -2.63
C ALA A 151 -10.91 1.29 -2.76
N VAL A 152 -10.38 0.59 -3.76
CA VAL A 152 -10.59 -0.85 -3.93
C VAL A 152 -10.07 -1.62 -2.71
N VAL A 153 -8.84 -1.39 -2.26
CA VAL A 153 -8.27 -2.05 -1.06
C VAL A 153 -9.02 -1.69 0.23
N GLU A 154 -9.52 -0.45 0.37
CA GLU A 154 -10.32 -0.01 1.52
C GLU A 154 -11.65 -0.78 1.63
N GLU A 155 -12.27 -1.08 0.49
CA GLU A 155 -13.52 -1.83 0.40
C GLU A 155 -13.34 -3.35 0.55
N TYR A 156 -12.10 -3.81 0.80
CA TYR A 156 -11.80 -5.23 0.93
C TYR A 156 -12.73 -5.94 1.91
N SER A 157 -13.37 -7.00 1.41
CA SER A 157 -14.22 -7.90 2.16
C SER A 157 -13.83 -9.35 1.86
N PRO A 158 -13.47 -10.16 2.87
CA PRO A 158 -13.10 -11.56 2.67
C PRO A 158 -14.26 -12.45 2.17
N ARG A 159 -15.48 -11.90 2.10
CA ARG A 159 -16.69 -12.59 1.60
C ARG A 159 -16.93 -12.38 0.10
N ASP A 160 -16.14 -11.53 -0.55
CA ASP A 160 -16.28 -11.24 -1.97
C ASP A 160 -15.22 -12.00 -2.79
N PHE A 161 -15.63 -13.12 -3.36
CA PHE A 161 -14.75 -14.03 -4.12
C PHE A 161 -14.31 -13.49 -5.48
N GLN A 162 -14.98 -12.47 -6.02
CA GLN A 162 -14.59 -11.87 -7.31
C GLN A 162 -13.43 -10.89 -7.15
N ALA A 163 -13.26 -10.36 -5.94
CA ALA A 163 -12.42 -9.22 -5.64
C ALA A 163 -10.90 -9.48 -5.43
N PRO A 164 -10.41 -10.70 -5.09
CA PRO A 164 -8.97 -10.98 -4.96
C PRO A 164 -8.14 -10.48 -6.13
N PHE A 165 -8.63 -10.69 -7.36
CA PHE A 165 -7.95 -10.26 -8.58
C PHE A 165 -7.92 -8.74 -8.74
N ASP A 166 -8.99 -8.03 -8.35
CA ASP A 166 -9.06 -6.57 -8.46
C ASP A 166 -8.07 -5.90 -7.51
N TYR A 167 -7.90 -6.41 -6.28
CA TYR A 167 -6.93 -5.87 -5.32
C TYR A 167 -5.49 -6.05 -5.82
N LEU A 168 -5.17 -7.22 -6.36
CA LEU A 168 -3.85 -7.55 -6.88
C LEU A 168 -3.54 -6.78 -8.16
N GLU A 169 -4.50 -6.67 -9.07
CA GLU A 169 -4.35 -5.88 -10.29
C GLU A 169 -4.11 -4.41 -9.94
N CYS A 170 -4.83 -3.88 -8.95
CA CYS A 170 -4.62 -2.54 -8.44
C CYS A 170 -3.20 -2.34 -7.89
N ALA A 171 -2.73 -3.22 -7.01
CA ALA A 171 -1.39 -3.13 -6.45
C ALA A 171 -0.30 -3.31 -7.52
N GLY A 172 -0.49 -4.24 -8.46
CA GLY A 172 0.39 -4.48 -9.59
C GLY A 172 0.53 -3.25 -10.49
N ARG A 173 -0.58 -2.59 -10.87
CA ARG A 173 -0.54 -1.38 -11.70
C ARG A 173 0.21 -0.22 -11.02
N VAL A 174 0.06 -0.07 -9.70
CA VAL A 174 0.81 0.94 -8.93
C VAL A 174 2.30 0.62 -8.94
N MET A 175 2.64 -0.64 -8.73
CA MET A 175 4.01 -1.14 -8.73
C MET A 175 4.67 -1.02 -10.11
N ASP A 176 3.93 -1.32 -11.18
CA ASP A 176 4.40 -1.16 -12.56
C ASP A 176 4.73 0.32 -12.87
N ALA A 177 3.80 1.22 -12.54
CA ALA A 177 4.00 2.65 -12.71
C ALA A 177 5.17 3.19 -11.86
N ALA A 178 5.41 2.60 -10.69
CA ALA A 178 6.54 2.94 -9.82
C ALA A 178 7.89 2.44 -10.38
N GLY A 179 7.91 1.27 -11.02
CA GLY A 179 9.11 0.63 -11.55
C GLY A 179 9.48 1.03 -12.98
N ASP A 180 8.60 1.66 -13.76
CA ASP A 180 8.88 2.02 -15.16
C ASP A 180 9.96 3.09 -15.33
N CYS A 181 10.03 4.05 -14.40
CA CYS A 181 11.08 5.07 -14.38
C CYS A 181 12.48 4.40 -14.28
N TRP A 182 12.57 3.35 -13.46
CA TRP A 182 13.81 2.61 -13.24
C TRP A 182 14.35 2.00 -14.54
N GLN A 183 13.48 1.44 -15.40
CA GLN A 183 13.89 0.80 -16.66
C GLN A 183 14.53 1.79 -17.66
N ARG A 184 14.28 3.09 -17.47
CA ARG A 184 14.66 4.16 -18.41
C ARG A 184 15.82 5.02 -17.91
N VAL A 185 16.34 4.73 -16.71
CA VAL A 185 17.52 5.40 -16.14
C VAL A 185 18.71 4.45 -16.26
N SER A 186 19.59 4.69 -17.23
CA SER A 186 20.87 3.97 -17.30
C SER A 186 21.81 4.42 -16.17
N TYR A 187 22.36 3.48 -15.40
CA TYR A 187 23.30 3.72 -14.30
C TYR A 187 24.62 4.36 -14.75
N GLU A 188 24.90 4.30 -16.05
CA GLU A 188 26.06 4.92 -16.69
C GLU A 188 25.79 6.41 -17.00
N ASP A 189 25.99 7.27 -16.01
CA ASP A 189 26.57 8.63 -16.13
C ASP A 189 26.11 9.55 -14.97
N GLY A 190 27.00 9.82 -14.03
CA GLY A 190 26.91 10.99 -13.15
C GLY A 190 26.03 10.88 -11.90
N ALA A 191 26.20 11.85 -10.99
CA ALA A 191 25.52 11.87 -9.69
C ALA A 191 23.99 11.99 -9.81
N LEU A 192 23.51 12.69 -10.85
CA LEU A 192 22.07 12.87 -11.08
C LEU A 192 21.38 11.57 -11.45
N LYS A 193 21.92 10.77 -12.39
CA LYS A 193 21.32 9.48 -12.75
C LYS A 193 21.31 8.51 -11.57
N ARG A 194 22.36 8.50 -10.74
CA ARG A 194 22.36 7.72 -9.49
C ARG A 194 21.28 8.18 -8.50
N ALA A 195 21.07 9.48 -8.37
CA ALA A 195 20.00 10.00 -7.51
C ALA A 195 18.61 9.59 -8.03
N LEU A 196 18.37 9.70 -9.35
CA LEU A 196 17.13 9.25 -9.99
C LEU A 196 16.91 7.75 -9.83
N TRP A 197 17.97 6.96 -9.99
CA TRP A 197 17.94 5.52 -9.76
C TRP A 197 17.50 5.19 -8.34
N ASN A 198 18.12 5.83 -7.34
CA ASN A 198 17.78 5.59 -5.94
C ASN A 198 16.34 6.00 -5.62
N ASP A 199 15.88 7.13 -6.16
CA ASP A 199 14.49 7.56 -6.01
C ASP A 199 13.53 6.56 -6.67
N ALA A 200 13.84 6.06 -7.88
CA ALA A 200 13.02 5.05 -8.55
C ALA A 200 12.97 3.72 -7.76
N VAL A 201 14.10 3.27 -7.22
CA VAL A 201 14.17 2.07 -6.37
C VAL A 201 13.36 2.24 -5.08
N ASP A 202 13.42 3.40 -4.41
CA ASP A 202 12.62 3.66 -3.20
C ASP A 202 11.12 3.64 -3.51
N VAL A 203 10.70 4.30 -4.59
CA VAL A 203 9.28 4.33 -5.01
C VAL A 203 8.79 2.92 -5.35
N ALA A 204 9.55 2.15 -6.13
CA ALA A 204 9.22 0.78 -6.51
C ALA A 204 9.19 -0.17 -5.31
N ASN A 205 10.16 -0.10 -4.39
CA ASN A 205 10.17 -0.96 -3.21
C ASN A 205 8.99 -0.69 -2.27
N ARG A 206 8.56 0.56 -2.12
CA ARG A 206 7.35 0.90 -1.33
C ARG A 206 6.07 0.40 -2.00
N ALA A 207 5.98 0.49 -3.32
CA ALA A 207 4.85 -0.07 -4.07
C ALA A 207 4.81 -1.60 -3.97
N ASN A 208 5.98 -2.26 -4.10
CA ASN A 208 6.13 -3.70 -3.91
C ASN A 208 5.74 -4.12 -2.48
N LEU A 209 6.07 -3.32 -1.47
CA LEU A 209 5.61 -3.56 -0.09
C LEU A 209 4.08 -3.51 0.01
N GLY A 210 3.44 -2.51 -0.62
CA GLY A 210 1.98 -2.43 -0.69
C GLY A 210 1.38 -3.68 -1.34
N GLN A 211 1.95 -4.14 -2.45
CA GLN A 211 1.52 -5.37 -3.12
C GLN A 211 1.68 -6.61 -2.23
N ALA A 212 2.84 -6.80 -1.60
CA ALA A 212 3.08 -7.94 -0.71
C ALA A 212 2.09 -8.00 0.45
N LEU A 213 1.67 -6.83 0.96
CA LEU A 213 0.66 -6.74 2.02
C LEU A 213 -0.76 -7.02 1.49
N VAL A 214 -1.08 -6.60 0.26
CA VAL A 214 -2.36 -6.94 -0.39
C VAL A 214 -2.45 -8.44 -0.68
N GLU A 215 -1.36 -9.07 -1.12
CA GLU A 215 -1.30 -10.53 -1.34
C GLU A 215 -1.59 -11.32 -0.05
N GLN A 216 -1.08 -10.84 1.08
CA GLN A 216 -1.39 -11.42 2.39
C GLN A 216 -2.86 -11.26 2.80
N MET A 217 -3.59 -10.28 2.26
CA MET A 217 -5.02 -10.12 2.53
C MET A 217 -5.86 -11.15 1.76
N VAL A 218 -5.42 -11.57 0.58
CA VAL A 218 -6.26 -12.36 -0.34
C VAL A 218 -6.06 -13.88 -0.23
N ASP A 219 -5.20 -14.33 0.69
CA ASP A 219 -4.97 -15.73 1.09
C ASP A 219 -5.10 -16.72 -0.08
N PHE A 220 -4.12 -16.73 -0.99
CA PHE A 220 -4.00 -17.84 -1.92
C PHE A 220 -3.42 -19.02 -1.14
N PRO A 221 -4.09 -20.18 -1.09
CA PRO A 221 -3.45 -21.39 -0.58
C PRO A 221 -2.17 -21.62 -1.38
N ASP A 222 -1.04 -21.73 -0.69
CA ASP A 222 0.25 -22.04 -1.31
C ASP A 222 0.11 -23.36 -2.10
N ASP A 223 0.28 -23.31 -3.42
CA ASP A 223 0.26 -24.49 -4.32
C ASP A 223 1.53 -25.37 -4.17
N HIS A 224 2.09 -25.43 -2.97
CA HIS A 224 3.29 -26.21 -2.65
C HIS A 224 2.94 -27.41 -1.76
N GLU A 225 2.28 -28.40 -2.36
CA GLU A 225 2.28 -29.80 -1.92
C GLU A 225 3.08 -30.69 -2.90
#